data_AF-A0A4Y7KNT9-F1
#
_entry.id   AF-A0A4Y7KNT9-F1
#
_cell.length_a   1.000
_cell.length_b   1.000
_cell.length_c   1.000
_cell.angle_alpha   90.00
_cell.angle_beta   90.00
_cell.angle_gamma   90.00
#
_symmetry.space_group_name_H-M   'P 1'
#
loop_
_entity.id
_entity.type
_entity.pdbx_description
1 polymer ?
#
loop_
_entity_poly.entity_id
_entity_poly.type
_entity_poly.pdbx_seq_one_letter_code
_entity_poly.pdbx_strand_id
1 'polypeptide(L)'
;MMNSSSRCSEMMKLFDSHCHLQDPRIHHLAPQIIRTAMESGVSHFAVNGVSEKDWSLVKKMSEDYPSSVIPCFGLHRWYILERTPNWFNTLSDLFGSTPSATVGEIGLDKGSHGKQIDFNDQVQVFRQQLELSKELKKPASVHCVRAFGDLLEIMQYGSSYLTTLRGAKDQNLTLVLLYHEFSENSSSMLSTMLPQINLIATIRSMGPFPAGVILHSYLGSAEMVPTLAKLGAYFSFSGYVMDLKPQKANKMLKSVPTERILLESDAPDALPKSSLNFLQGESQEANILGSSNSSDQSLPKETLNQPANIRIVLRYVASMLEMPEEELAELSHRNALQLFSSYPGSKYPCRHECDECVDEHDSCKCIAAIEYGVTHFAVNGVSEYDWILVKKMSEDYPSSVIPCFGLHPWSIGPFPAGVILHSYAGSAELVPTLTKLGAYFSFSGHNMNSEPQKTKEILKSIPIERFLLKSDAPDALPRSMNDTYNQPANIPIVLRYVASMLEMPEQQLAALPNRNALHLFSSYPGSKLN
;
A
#
# COMPACT_ATOMS: atom_id res chain seq x y z
N MET A 1 -18.16 55.15 10.52
CA MET A 1 -18.87 53.89 10.24
C MET A 1 -18.47 53.45 8.85
N MET A 2 -17.39 52.67 8.75
CA MET A 2 -17.00 51.99 7.52
C MET A 2 -17.32 50.51 7.74
N ASN A 3 -18.24 49.97 6.95
CA ASN A 3 -18.47 48.54 6.89
C ASN A 3 -18.26 48.14 5.42
N SER A 4 -17.04 47.72 5.10
CA SER A 4 -16.67 47.18 3.80
C SER A 4 -15.92 45.87 4.02
N SER A 5 -16.68 44.77 4.06
CA SER A 5 -16.16 43.43 3.82
C SER A 5 -17.26 42.58 3.20
N SER A 6 -17.64 42.92 1.97
CA SER A 6 -18.24 41.95 1.06
C SER A 6 -17.16 40.94 0.67
N ARG A 7 -16.92 39.94 1.53
CA ARG A 7 -16.32 38.66 1.08
C ARG A 7 -17.26 38.15 -0.02
N CYS A 8 -16.82 38.24 -1.28
CA CYS A 8 -17.39 37.37 -2.31
C CYS A 8 -17.28 35.95 -1.74
N SER A 9 -18.41 35.26 -1.54
CA SER A 9 -18.35 33.88 -1.07
C SER A 9 -17.65 33.09 -2.17
N GLU A 10 -16.37 32.76 -1.98
CA GLU A 10 -15.70 31.79 -2.83
C GLU A 10 -16.55 30.52 -2.80
N MET A 11 -17.07 30.11 -3.96
CA MET A 11 -17.80 28.85 -4.03
C MET A 11 -16.87 27.73 -3.58
N MET A 12 -17.31 26.93 -2.61
CA MET A 12 -16.61 25.73 -2.16
C MET A 12 -16.24 24.85 -3.35
N LYS A 13 -14.95 24.55 -3.51
CA LYS A 13 -14.44 23.65 -4.55
C LYS A 13 -14.50 22.22 -4.06
N LEU A 14 -15.12 21.36 -4.84
CA LEU A 14 -15.24 19.94 -4.57
C LEU A 14 -14.50 19.14 -5.64
N PHE A 15 -14.05 17.95 -5.25
CA PHE A 15 -13.40 16.98 -6.11
C PHE A 15 -14.19 15.68 -5.97
N ASP A 16 -14.76 15.20 -7.07
CA ASP A 16 -15.39 13.89 -7.09
C ASP A 16 -14.33 12.82 -7.35
N SER A 17 -13.89 12.15 -6.28
CA SER A 17 -12.75 11.22 -6.35
C SER A 17 -13.10 9.85 -6.94
N HIS A 18 -14.38 9.59 -7.24
CA HIS A 18 -14.81 8.38 -7.93
C HIS A 18 -16.21 8.54 -8.55
N CYS A 19 -16.32 8.40 -9.87
CA CYS A 19 -17.61 8.26 -10.57
C CYS A 19 -17.49 7.48 -11.90
N HIS A 20 -18.63 7.09 -12.47
CA HIS A 20 -18.76 6.30 -13.69
C HIS A 20 -19.58 7.05 -14.76
N LEU A 21 -19.10 8.19 -15.24
CA LEU A 21 -19.80 8.98 -16.25
C LEU A 21 -19.94 8.26 -17.61
N GLN A 22 -19.11 7.26 -17.87
CA GLN A 22 -19.20 6.40 -19.04
C GLN A 22 -20.25 5.29 -18.92
N ASP A 23 -20.89 5.12 -17.75
CA ASP A 23 -21.91 4.10 -17.53
C ASP A 23 -23.04 4.23 -18.56
N PRO A 24 -23.48 3.13 -19.21
CA PRO A 24 -24.51 3.17 -20.25
C PRO A 24 -25.82 3.85 -19.82
N ARG A 25 -26.16 3.82 -18.53
CA ARG A 25 -27.36 4.45 -17.96
C ARG A 25 -27.32 5.97 -18.05
N ILE A 26 -26.13 6.59 -17.99
CA ILE A 26 -25.97 8.06 -17.93
C ILE A 26 -25.02 8.65 -18.96
N HIS A 27 -24.25 7.85 -19.72
CA HIS A 27 -23.25 8.32 -20.67
C HIS A 27 -23.76 9.40 -21.63
N HIS A 28 -24.96 9.22 -22.17
CA HIS A 28 -25.58 10.16 -23.10
C HIS A 28 -25.89 11.53 -22.47
N LEU A 29 -25.96 11.60 -21.14
CA LEU A 29 -26.16 12.82 -20.35
C LEU A 29 -24.87 13.36 -19.75
N ALA A 30 -23.73 12.67 -19.88
CA ALA A 30 -22.47 13.04 -19.23
C ALA A 30 -22.07 14.52 -19.47
N PRO A 31 -22.19 15.11 -20.69
CA PRO A 31 -21.87 16.52 -20.89
C PRO A 31 -22.74 17.49 -20.06
N GLN A 32 -24.02 17.17 -19.88
CA GLN A 32 -24.93 17.96 -19.06
C GLN A 32 -24.62 17.76 -17.57
N ILE A 33 -24.40 16.51 -17.16
CA ILE A 33 -24.06 16.15 -15.77
C ILE A 33 -22.77 16.85 -15.32
N ILE A 34 -21.71 16.83 -16.14
CA ILE A 34 -20.44 17.51 -15.85
C ILE A 34 -20.66 19.02 -15.69
N ARG A 35 -21.42 19.64 -16.61
CA ARG A 35 -21.72 21.08 -16.53
C ARG A 35 -22.44 21.44 -15.23
N THR A 36 -23.53 20.74 -14.91
CA THR A 36 -24.30 20.97 -13.69
C THR A 36 -23.44 20.76 -12.44
N ALA A 37 -22.60 19.73 -12.43
CA ALA A 37 -21.69 19.49 -11.31
C ALA A 37 -20.65 20.63 -11.16
N MET A 38 -20.08 21.13 -12.25
CA MET A 38 -19.16 22.27 -12.24
C MET A 38 -19.83 23.57 -11.75
N GLU A 39 -21.06 23.84 -12.19
CA GLU A 39 -21.87 24.96 -11.70
C GLU A 39 -22.16 24.84 -10.19
N SER A 40 -22.20 23.62 -9.66
CA SER A 40 -22.32 23.33 -8.23
C SER A 40 -20.97 23.27 -7.49
N GLY A 41 -19.85 23.66 -8.12
CA GLY A 41 -18.53 23.73 -7.49
C GLY A 41 -17.70 22.44 -7.54
N VAL A 42 -18.19 21.36 -8.19
CA VAL A 42 -17.38 20.16 -8.44
C VAL A 42 -16.42 20.46 -9.58
N SER A 43 -15.16 20.68 -9.22
CA SER A 43 -14.12 21.17 -10.14
C SER A 43 -13.42 20.06 -10.92
N HIS A 44 -13.39 18.85 -10.35
CA HIS A 44 -12.64 17.70 -10.85
C HIS A 44 -13.42 16.40 -10.66
N PHE A 45 -13.21 15.44 -11.56
CA PHE A 45 -13.87 14.15 -11.60
C PHE A 45 -12.84 13.07 -11.92
N ALA A 46 -12.65 12.10 -11.03
CA ALA A 46 -11.95 10.85 -11.36
C ALA A 46 -12.96 9.85 -11.93
N VAL A 47 -12.95 9.73 -13.26
CA VAL A 47 -13.90 8.90 -14.02
C VAL A 47 -13.30 7.53 -14.22
N ASN A 48 -13.89 6.50 -13.62
CA ASN A 48 -13.33 5.15 -13.58
C ASN A 48 -13.94 4.25 -14.64
N GLY A 49 -13.14 3.84 -15.62
CA GLY A 49 -13.48 2.76 -16.54
C GLY A 49 -13.46 1.41 -15.83
N VAL A 50 -14.39 0.54 -16.20
CA VAL A 50 -14.61 -0.75 -15.53
C VAL A 50 -14.35 -1.95 -16.45
N SER A 51 -14.18 -1.74 -17.76
CA SER A 51 -13.92 -2.84 -18.72
C SER A 51 -13.26 -2.37 -20.02
N GLU A 52 -12.71 -3.31 -20.80
CA GLU A 52 -12.14 -3.01 -22.13
C GLU A 52 -13.09 -2.21 -23.05
N LYS A 53 -14.40 -2.37 -22.86
CA LYS A 53 -15.43 -1.73 -23.69
C LYS A 53 -15.56 -0.23 -23.43
N ASP A 54 -15.22 0.25 -22.23
CA ASP A 54 -15.50 1.62 -21.80
C ASP A 54 -14.26 2.51 -21.65
N TRP A 55 -13.05 1.93 -21.61
CA TRP A 55 -11.80 2.69 -21.48
C TRP A 55 -11.63 3.77 -22.55
N SER A 56 -12.04 3.48 -23.80
CA SER A 56 -11.97 4.47 -24.89
C SER A 56 -12.92 5.67 -24.67
N LEU A 57 -14.08 5.44 -24.04
CA LEU A 57 -15.02 6.50 -23.67
C LEU A 57 -14.45 7.36 -22.55
N VAL A 58 -13.87 6.73 -21.52
CA VAL A 58 -13.23 7.44 -20.39
C VAL A 58 -12.03 8.27 -20.88
N LYS A 59 -11.21 7.71 -21.77
CA LYS A 59 -10.13 8.44 -22.43
C LYS A 59 -10.67 9.67 -23.16
N LYS A 60 -11.69 9.49 -24.01
CA LYS A 60 -12.31 10.58 -24.75
C LYS A 60 -12.89 11.66 -23.83
N MET A 61 -13.56 11.30 -22.75
CA MET A 61 -14.06 12.27 -21.76
C MET A 61 -12.92 13.09 -21.16
N SER A 62 -11.76 12.48 -20.93
CA SER A 62 -10.59 13.20 -20.44
C SER A 62 -9.96 14.14 -21.48
N GLU A 63 -10.17 13.89 -22.77
CA GLU A 63 -9.73 14.74 -23.89
C GLU A 63 -10.72 15.90 -24.11
N ASP A 64 -12.02 15.62 -23.99
CA ASP A 64 -13.10 16.62 -24.10
C ASP A 64 -13.10 17.60 -22.90
N TYR A 65 -12.69 17.13 -21.71
CA TYR A 65 -12.64 17.92 -20.47
C TYR A 65 -11.24 17.88 -19.83
N PRO A 66 -10.20 18.43 -20.50
CA PRO A 66 -8.80 18.23 -20.11
C PRO A 66 -8.49 18.77 -18.71
N SER A 67 -9.15 19.86 -18.30
CA SER A 67 -8.93 20.53 -17.03
C SER A 67 -9.76 19.99 -15.85
N SER A 68 -10.70 19.07 -16.07
CA SER A 68 -11.60 18.59 -15.02
C SER A 68 -11.69 17.07 -14.91
N VAL A 69 -11.54 16.32 -16.00
CA VAL A 69 -11.68 14.86 -15.97
C VAL A 69 -10.32 14.18 -15.90
N ILE A 70 -10.14 13.35 -14.88
CA ILE A 70 -9.00 12.44 -14.71
C ILE A 70 -9.49 11.05 -15.12
N PRO A 71 -8.90 10.45 -16.17
CA PRO A 71 -9.28 9.11 -16.59
C PRO A 71 -8.65 8.07 -15.67
N CYS A 72 -9.44 7.12 -15.18
CA CYS A 72 -8.93 5.91 -14.55
C CYS A 72 -9.23 4.70 -15.45
N PHE A 73 -8.24 3.82 -15.62
CA PHE A 73 -8.43 2.56 -16.35
C PHE A 73 -8.19 1.35 -15.45
N GLY A 74 -9.15 0.43 -15.47
CA GLY A 74 -9.10 -0.82 -14.73
C GLY A 74 -10.14 -1.80 -15.26
N LEU A 75 -9.85 -3.09 -15.11
CA LEU A 75 -10.82 -4.16 -15.27
C LEU A 75 -11.45 -4.42 -13.91
N HIS A 76 -12.67 -3.92 -13.76
CA HIS A 76 -13.46 -4.15 -12.56
C HIS A 76 -13.88 -5.61 -12.49
N ARG A 77 -13.98 -6.11 -11.27
CA ARG A 77 -14.25 -7.52 -10.99
C ARG A 77 -15.50 -8.06 -11.68
N TRP A 78 -16.58 -7.27 -11.86
CA TRP A 78 -17.82 -7.73 -12.53
C TRP A 78 -17.62 -8.10 -14.01
N TYR A 79 -16.61 -7.54 -14.68
CA TYR A 79 -16.36 -7.74 -16.10
C TYR A 79 -15.23 -8.73 -16.39
N ILE A 80 -14.71 -9.40 -15.35
CA ILE A 80 -13.62 -10.37 -15.48
C ILE A 80 -13.95 -11.48 -16.47
N LEU A 81 -15.19 -11.98 -16.49
CA LEU A 81 -15.59 -13.04 -17.43
C LEU A 81 -15.68 -12.58 -18.89
N GLU A 82 -15.74 -11.27 -19.13
CA GLU A 82 -15.83 -10.68 -20.47
C GLU A 82 -14.47 -10.27 -21.05
N ARG A 83 -13.38 -10.42 -20.27
CA ARG A 83 -12.05 -10.00 -20.67
C ARG A 83 -11.54 -10.79 -21.88
N THR A 84 -10.90 -10.09 -22.80
CA THR A 84 -10.18 -10.73 -23.91
C THR A 84 -8.88 -11.37 -23.40
N PRO A 85 -8.28 -12.34 -24.10
CA PRO A 85 -6.96 -12.86 -23.71
C PRO A 85 -5.84 -11.81 -23.65
N ASN A 86 -6.00 -10.67 -24.33
CA ASN A 86 -5.01 -9.60 -24.41
C ASN A 86 -5.34 -8.39 -23.51
N TRP A 87 -6.36 -8.49 -22.66
CA TRP A 87 -6.89 -7.38 -21.86
C TRP A 87 -5.81 -6.62 -21.07
N PHE A 88 -4.83 -7.34 -20.50
CA PHE A 88 -3.79 -6.73 -19.67
C PHE A 88 -2.80 -5.92 -20.50
N ASN A 89 -2.38 -6.43 -21.67
CA ASN A 89 -1.53 -5.67 -22.59
C ASN A 89 -2.27 -4.44 -23.12
N THR A 90 -3.55 -4.58 -23.48
CA THR A 90 -4.40 -3.44 -23.88
C THR A 90 -4.46 -2.38 -22.78
N LEU A 91 -4.60 -2.79 -21.51
CA LEU A 91 -4.59 -1.88 -20.37
C LEU A 91 -3.23 -1.18 -20.20
N SER A 92 -2.12 -1.92 -20.30
CA SER A 92 -0.77 -1.35 -20.23
C SER A 92 -0.51 -0.34 -21.34
N ASP A 93 -0.92 -0.63 -22.58
CA ASP A 93 -0.78 0.26 -23.74
C ASP A 93 -1.57 1.57 -23.57
N LEU A 94 -2.74 1.50 -22.93
CA LEU A 94 -3.54 2.69 -22.62
C LEU A 94 -2.78 3.70 -21.76
N PHE A 95 -2.04 3.23 -20.75
CA PHE A 95 -1.21 4.11 -19.91
C PHE A 95 -0.07 4.77 -20.69
N GLY A 96 0.48 4.10 -21.70
CA GLY A 96 1.44 4.70 -22.63
C GLY A 96 0.83 5.81 -23.48
N SER A 97 -0.40 5.59 -23.97
CA SER A 97 -1.13 6.57 -24.80
C SER A 97 -1.85 7.66 -24.01
N THR A 98 -1.97 7.52 -22.69
CA THR A 98 -2.68 8.45 -21.81
C THR A 98 -1.92 8.58 -20.49
N PRO A 99 -0.79 9.31 -20.47
CA PRO A 99 0.06 9.43 -19.29
C PRO A 99 -0.61 10.04 -18.06
N SER A 100 -1.70 10.79 -18.24
CA SER A 100 -2.50 11.38 -17.16
C SER A 100 -3.49 10.42 -16.51
N ALA A 101 -3.58 9.17 -16.98
CA ALA A 101 -4.48 8.20 -16.40
C ALA A 101 -3.95 7.65 -15.07
N THR A 102 -4.88 7.22 -14.22
CA THR A 102 -4.61 6.46 -12.99
C THR A 102 -5.19 5.05 -13.09
N VAL A 103 -4.81 4.16 -12.18
CA VAL A 103 -5.34 2.79 -12.18
C VAL A 103 -6.70 2.78 -11.48
N GLY A 104 -7.71 2.13 -12.06
CA GLY A 104 -9.04 2.04 -11.46
C GLY A 104 -10.16 2.05 -12.49
N GLU A 105 -11.29 1.39 -12.24
CA GLU A 105 -11.63 0.70 -11.00
C GLU A 105 -11.13 -0.75 -11.02
N ILE A 106 -10.49 -1.18 -9.93
CA ILE A 106 -9.99 -2.55 -9.74
C ILE A 106 -10.43 -3.05 -8.36
N GLY A 107 -10.50 -4.35 -8.08
CA GLY A 107 -10.80 -4.74 -6.70
C GLY A 107 -11.37 -6.13 -6.49
N LEU A 108 -12.01 -6.30 -5.33
CA LEU A 108 -12.53 -7.57 -4.82
C LEU A 108 -13.95 -7.39 -4.31
N ASP A 109 -14.86 -8.31 -4.66
CA ASP A 109 -16.21 -8.26 -4.09
C ASP A 109 -16.82 -9.66 -3.87
N LYS A 110 -17.24 -9.88 -2.62
CA LYS A 110 -17.89 -11.11 -2.13
C LYS A 110 -19.40 -10.94 -1.88
N GLY A 111 -19.97 -9.84 -2.37
CA GLY A 111 -21.39 -9.53 -2.41
C GLY A 111 -22.18 -10.42 -3.37
N SER A 112 -23.42 -10.03 -3.69
CA SER A 112 -24.34 -10.83 -4.52
C SER A 112 -23.86 -10.95 -5.97
N HIS A 113 -23.58 -9.83 -6.63
CA HIS A 113 -22.93 -9.79 -7.95
C HIS A 113 -21.53 -10.41 -7.86
N GLY A 114 -20.82 -10.04 -6.79
CA GLY A 114 -19.67 -10.70 -6.18
C GLY A 114 -19.45 -12.17 -6.55
N LYS A 115 -20.36 -13.00 -6.05
CA LYS A 115 -20.26 -14.46 -6.01
C LYS A 115 -20.40 -15.16 -7.36
N GLN A 116 -20.77 -14.45 -8.42
CA GLN A 116 -20.90 -15.04 -9.75
C GLN A 116 -19.54 -15.29 -10.43
N ILE A 117 -18.47 -14.75 -9.87
CA ILE A 117 -17.12 -14.80 -10.44
C ILE A 117 -16.21 -15.48 -9.43
N ASP A 118 -15.41 -16.44 -9.90
CA ASP A 118 -14.45 -17.15 -9.07
C ASP A 118 -13.56 -16.15 -8.30
N PHE A 119 -13.50 -16.32 -6.98
CA PHE A 119 -12.82 -15.34 -6.14
C PHE A 119 -11.31 -15.34 -6.39
N ASN A 120 -10.73 -16.45 -6.83
CA ASN A 120 -9.31 -16.53 -7.12
C ASN A 120 -8.99 -15.81 -8.43
N ASP A 121 -9.87 -15.90 -9.42
CA ASP A 121 -9.79 -15.09 -10.64
C ASP A 121 -9.85 -13.59 -10.33
N GLN A 122 -10.75 -13.18 -9.42
CA GLN A 122 -10.77 -11.79 -8.92
C GLN A 122 -9.44 -11.39 -8.28
N VAL A 123 -8.88 -12.23 -7.40
CA VAL A 123 -7.60 -11.96 -6.74
C VAL A 123 -6.45 -11.86 -7.75
N GLN A 124 -6.38 -12.75 -8.74
CA GLN A 124 -5.33 -12.73 -9.76
C GLN A 124 -5.40 -11.45 -10.60
N VAL A 125 -6.59 -11.11 -11.13
CA VAL A 125 -6.80 -9.90 -11.93
C VAL A 125 -6.56 -8.63 -11.12
N PHE A 126 -7.04 -8.57 -9.88
CA PHE A 126 -6.81 -7.43 -9.00
C PHE A 126 -5.32 -7.22 -8.72
N ARG A 127 -4.58 -8.29 -8.40
CA ARG A 127 -3.15 -8.22 -8.12
C ARG A 127 -2.34 -7.72 -9.29
N GLN A 128 -2.58 -8.23 -10.51
CA GLN A 128 -1.87 -7.79 -11.71
C GLN A 128 -2.01 -6.27 -11.92
N GLN A 129 -3.20 -5.72 -11.69
CA GLN A 129 -3.45 -4.29 -11.87
C GLN A 129 -2.88 -3.45 -10.73
N LEU A 130 -2.84 -3.97 -9.50
CA LEU A 130 -2.23 -3.31 -8.35
C LEU A 130 -0.70 -3.35 -8.41
N GLU A 131 -0.11 -4.38 -9.02
CA GLU A 131 1.31 -4.42 -9.38
C GLU A 131 1.63 -3.39 -10.49
N LEU A 132 0.77 -3.30 -11.51
CA LEU A 132 0.88 -2.29 -12.57
C LEU A 132 0.83 -0.86 -12.01
N SER A 133 -0.05 -0.56 -11.05
CA SER A 133 -0.11 0.78 -10.43
C SER A 133 1.19 1.16 -9.73
N LYS A 134 1.82 0.19 -9.06
CA LYS A 134 3.11 0.35 -8.39
C LYS A 134 4.24 0.58 -9.41
N GLU A 135 4.28 -0.20 -10.48
CA GLU A 135 5.26 -0.04 -11.57
C GLU A 135 5.16 1.34 -12.22
N LEU A 136 3.94 1.81 -12.47
CA LEU A 136 3.68 3.12 -13.06
C LEU A 136 3.83 4.28 -12.07
N LYS A 137 4.01 4.00 -10.77
CA LYS A 137 3.98 4.97 -9.67
C LYS A 137 2.70 5.82 -9.70
N LYS A 138 1.55 5.19 -9.94
CA LYS A 138 0.23 5.84 -10.07
C LYS A 138 -0.70 5.40 -8.95
N PRO A 139 -1.63 6.28 -8.50
CA PRO A 139 -2.65 5.87 -7.56
C PRO A 139 -3.57 4.81 -8.19
N ALA A 140 -4.13 3.94 -7.32
CA ALA A 140 -5.11 2.93 -7.71
C ALA A 140 -6.45 3.17 -6.99
N SER A 141 -7.56 3.21 -7.73
CA SER A 141 -8.91 3.21 -7.17
C SER A 141 -9.42 1.78 -6.99
N VAL A 142 -9.69 1.40 -5.74
CA VAL A 142 -9.88 0.00 -5.32
C VAL A 142 -11.27 -0.22 -4.72
N HIS A 143 -12.04 -1.06 -5.40
CA HIS A 143 -13.31 -1.62 -4.94
C HIS A 143 -13.10 -2.72 -3.92
N CYS A 144 -13.86 -2.67 -2.83
CA CYS A 144 -13.81 -3.70 -1.82
C CYS A 144 -15.14 -3.91 -1.10
N VAL A 145 -15.88 -4.94 -1.49
CA VAL A 145 -17.13 -5.33 -0.82
C VAL A 145 -16.97 -6.66 -0.12
N ARG A 146 -17.09 -6.65 1.23
CA ARG A 146 -17.01 -7.84 2.09
C ARG A 146 -15.70 -8.64 1.93
N ALA A 147 -14.64 -8.00 1.46
CA ALA A 147 -13.34 -8.62 1.20
C ALA A 147 -12.16 -7.85 1.84
N PHE A 148 -12.42 -6.97 2.82
CA PHE A 148 -11.38 -6.09 3.39
C PHE A 148 -10.21 -6.84 4.06
N GLY A 149 -10.46 -8.01 4.65
CA GLY A 149 -9.40 -8.85 5.18
C GLY A 149 -8.49 -9.40 4.07
N ASP A 150 -9.08 -9.86 2.97
CA ASP A 150 -8.34 -10.35 1.81
C ASP A 150 -7.58 -9.20 1.12
N LEU A 151 -8.21 -8.03 1.00
CA LEU A 151 -7.57 -6.80 0.49
C LEU A 151 -6.35 -6.43 1.32
N LEU A 152 -6.49 -6.36 2.65
CA LEU A 152 -5.39 -6.01 3.55
C LEU A 152 -4.23 -6.99 3.39
N GLU A 153 -4.51 -8.28 3.35
CA GLU A 153 -3.49 -9.31 3.17
C GLU A 153 -2.79 -9.19 1.81
N ILE A 154 -3.56 -8.98 0.75
CA ILE A 154 -3.01 -8.76 -0.60
C ILE A 154 -2.11 -7.53 -0.60
N MET A 155 -2.57 -6.40 -0.06
CA MET A 155 -1.79 -5.17 0.09
C MET A 155 -0.55 -5.34 0.96
N GLN A 156 -0.54 -6.26 1.93
CA GLN A 156 0.61 -6.50 2.79
C GLN A 156 1.63 -7.48 2.21
N TYR A 157 1.22 -8.61 1.63
CA TYR A 157 2.09 -9.79 1.49
C TYR A 157 2.26 -10.35 0.09
N GLY A 158 1.66 -9.77 -0.94
CA GLY A 158 2.14 -9.90 -2.32
C GLY A 158 2.52 -11.30 -2.87
N SER A 159 1.97 -12.44 -2.40
CA SER A 159 1.45 -13.59 -3.21
C SER A 159 1.25 -14.93 -2.44
N SER A 160 0.22 -15.68 -2.89
CA SER A 160 0.12 -17.16 -3.10
C SER A 160 -0.44 -18.17 -2.08
N TYR A 161 -0.84 -17.86 -0.83
CA TYR A 161 -1.22 -18.94 0.11
C TYR A 161 -2.72 -19.19 0.36
N LEU A 162 -3.61 -18.22 0.13
CA LEU A 162 -4.98 -18.34 0.65
C LEU A 162 -5.99 -19.10 -0.21
N THR A 163 -5.70 -19.29 -1.49
CA THR A 163 -6.56 -20.02 -2.42
C THR A 163 -6.79 -21.46 -1.96
N THR A 164 -5.77 -22.06 -1.32
CA THR A 164 -5.75 -23.49 -0.97
C THR A 164 -6.35 -23.78 0.42
N LEU A 165 -6.43 -22.79 1.33
CA LEU A 165 -6.80 -23.04 2.72
C LEU A 165 -8.29 -22.87 3.04
N ARG A 166 -9.07 -22.11 2.25
CA ARG A 166 -10.48 -21.85 2.57
C ARG A 166 -11.47 -22.86 1.98
N GLY A 167 -11.02 -23.77 1.11
CA GLY A 167 -11.87 -24.82 0.52
C GLY A 167 -12.00 -26.11 1.33
N ALA A 168 -11.11 -26.35 2.30
CA ALA A 168 -11.10 -27.57 3.08
C ALA A 168 -12.09 -27.49 4.26
N LYS A 169 -13.38 -27.70 3.99
CA LYS A 169 -14.32 -28.18 5.01
C LYS A 169 -14.07 -29.68 5.21
N ASP A 170 -12.93 -30.03 5.80
CA ASP A 170 -12.76 -31.34 6.41
C ASP A 170 -11.78 -31.24 7.57
N GLN A 171 -12.28 -31.59 8.74
CA GLN A 171 -11.47 -31.84 9.93
C GLN A 171 -10.63 -33.08 9.61
N ASN A 172 -9.34 -32.87 9.30
CA ASN A 172 -8.24 -33.85 9.05
C ASN A 172 -7.57 -33.70 7.68
N LEU A 173 -6.80 -32.63 7.48
CA LEU A 173 -5.86 -32.54 6.35
C LEU A 173 -4.42 -32.41 6.84
N THR A 174 -3.85 -33.57 7.16
CA THR A 174 -2.43 -33.88 7.04
C THR A 174 -1.98 -33.52 5.62
N LEU A 175 -1.08 -32.55 5.47
CA LEU A 175 -0.53 -32.19 4.16
C LEU A 175 0.57 -33.20 3.78
N VAL A 176 0.17 -34.26 3.09
CA VAL A 176 1.05 -35.18 2.37
C VAL A 176 1.34 -34.58 0.99
N LEU A 177 2.62 -34.32 0.67
CA LEU A 177 3.09 -34.19 -0.71
C LEU A 177 4.41 -34.95 -0.91
N LEU A 178 4.22 -36.24 -1.21
CA LEU A 178 4.95 -37.09 -2.15
C LEU A 178 6.46 -37.34 -1.95
N TYR A 179 6.74 -38.34 -1.11
CA TYR A 179 7.72 -39.38 -1.44
C TYR A 179 7.12 -40.28 -2.54
N HIS A 180 7.86 -40.52 -3.63
CA HIS A 180 7.77 -41.78 -4.36
C HIS A 180 9.18 -42.16 -4.81
N GLU A 181 9.64 -43.29 -4.30
CA GLU A 181 10.86 -43.99 -4.67
C GLU A 181 10.89 -44.27 -6.18
N PHE A 182 12.01 -43.96 -6.85
CA PHE A 182 12.43 -44.73 -8.02
C PHE A 182 13.93 -45.00 -7.98
N SER A 183 14.20 -46.29 -8.08
CA SER A 183 15.47 -47.00 -8.13
C SER A 183 16.30 -46.67 -9.38
N GLU A 184 17.58 -47.03 -9.29
CA GLU A 184 18.66 -47.03 -10.26
C GLU A 184 18.31 -47.25 -11.75
N ASN A 185 19.24 -46.74 -12.59
CA ASN A 185 19.49 -47.06 -14.00
C ASN A 185 18.54 -46.51 -15.06
N SER A 186 18.89 -45.35 -15.61
CA SER A 186 19.21 -45.21 -17.04
C SER A 186 19.68 -43.80 -17.34
N SER A 187 20.88 -43.69 -17.89
CA SER A 187 21.40 -42.48 -18.51
C SER A 187 20.66 -42.19 -19.82
N SER A 188 20.73 -40.94 -20.26
CA SER A 188 20.28 -40.38 -21.55
C SER A 188 18.78 -40.05 -21.66
N MET A 189 18.48 -38.75 -21.47
CA MET A 189 17.34 -37.94 -21.96
C MET A 189 16.70 -37.03 -20.88
N LEU A 190 17.51 -36.31 -20.10
CA LEU A 190 17.04 -35.24 -19.21
C LEU A 190 17.86 -33.94 -19.37
N SER A 191 18.16 -33.56 -20.61
CA SER A 191 18.80 -32.26 -20.92
C SER A 191 17.89 -31.27 -21.65
N THR A 192 16.59 -31.55 -21.77
CA THR A 192 15.70 -30.73 -22.61
C THR A 192 14.29 -30.48 -22.06
N MET A 193 13.99 -30.89 -20.83
CA MET A 193 12.76 -30.49 -20.14
C MET A 193 13.08 -30.26 -18.67
N LEU A 194 13.28 -28.99 -18.29
CA LEU A 194 13.06 -28.41 -16.96
C LEU A 194 13.52 -26.93 -16.96
N PRO A 195 12.66 -25.95 -17.29
CA PRO A 195 12.60 -24.72 -16.53
C PRO A 195 11.89 -25.07 -15.22
N GLN A 196 12.68 -25.05 -14.16
CA GLN A 196 12.31 -25.43 -12.82
C GLN A 196 11.10 -24.62 -12.32
N ILE A 197 10.11 -25.38 -11.89
CA ILE A 197 9.07 -25.04 -10.93
C ILE A 197 9.65 -24.09 -9.86
N ASN A 198 9.30 -22.81 -10.02
CA ASN A 198 9.70 -21.66 -9.22
C ASN A 198 8.93 -21.65 -7.88
N LEU A 199 8.97 -22.76 -7.12
CA LEU A 199 8.05 -23.07 -6.00
C LEU A 199 8.42 -22.44 -4.65
N ILE A 200 9.24 -21.40 -4.64
CA ILE A 200 9.36 -20.52 -3.47
C ILE A 200 9.22 -19.09 -4.00
N ALA A 201 8.00 -18.76 -4.42
CA ALA A 201 7.59 -17.37 -4.58
C ALA A 201 7.79 -16.67 -3.23
N THR A 202 8.88 -15.90 -3.17
CA THR A 202 9.21 -14.94 -2.11
C THR A 202 7.92 -14.23 -1.65
N ILE A 203 7.60 -14.26 -0.35
CA ILE A 203 6.57 -13.39 0.24
C ILE A 203 7.08 -11.96 0.05
N ARG A 204 6.76 -11.35 -1.09
CA ARG A 204 7.11 -9.97 -1.41
C ARG A 204 6.03 -9.11 -0.79
N SER A 205 6.38 -8.16 0.08
CA SER A 205 5.38 -7.21 0.56
C SER A 205 4.84 -6.40 -0.62
N MET A 206 3.52 -6.35 -0.79
CA MET A 206 2.94 -5.66 -1.95
C MET A 206 3.00 -4.15 -1.76
N GLY A 207 2.68 -3.69 -0.55
CA GLY A 207 2.84 -2.31 -0.09
C GLY A 207 4.22 -2.02 0.52
N PRO A 208 4.44 -0.76 0.95
CA PRO A 208 3.50 0.36 0.91
C PRO A 208 3.28 0.89 -0.53
N PHE A 209 2.18 1.63 -0.72
CA PHE A 209 1.81 2.27 -1.97
C PHE A 209 2.01 3.79 -1.87
N PRO A 210 3.23 4.31 -2.09
CA PRO A 210 3.53 5.74 -1.90
C PRO A 210 2.76 6.66 -2.84
N ALA A 211 2.42 6.18 -4.04
CA ALA A 211 1.54 6.90 -4.98
C ALA A 211 0.06 6.91 -4.54
N GLY A 212 -0.30 6.17 -3.50
CA GLY A 212 -1.63 6.12 -2.89
C GLY A 212 -2.55 5.01 -3.43
N VAL A 213 -3.46 4.55 -2.59
CA VAL A 213 -4.56 3.65 -2.96
C VAL A 213 -5.86 4.24 -2.45
N ILE A 214 -6.83 4.50 -3.32
CA ILE A 214 -8.15 4.98 -2.92
C ILE A 214 -9.00 3.77 -2.61
N LEU A 215 -9.40 3.61 -1.36
CA LEU A 215 -10.49 2.71 -1.00
C LEU A 215 -11.78 3.48 -1.24
N HIS A 216 -12.32 3.35 -2.45
CA HIS A 216 -13.55 4.05 -2.81
C HIS A 216 -14.73 3.46 -2.04
N SER A 217 -15.71 4.29 -1.73
CA SER A 217 -16.90 3.95 -0.95
C SER A 217 -16.58 3.12 0.30
N TYR A 218 -15.65 3.60 1.14
CA TYR A 218 -15.16 2.82 2.27
C TYR A 218 -16.26 2.60 3.34
N LEU A 219 -16.66 1.34 3.50
CA LEU A 219 -17.63 0.89 4.53
C LEU A 219 -17.01 -0.13 5.51
N GLY A 220 -15.68 -0.22 5.51
CA GLY A 220 -14.91 -1.11 6.37
C GLY A 220 -15.01 -0.72 7.85
N SER A 221 -14.29 -1.45 8.70
CA SER A 221 -14.29 -1.21 10.15
C SER A 221 -13.25 -0.15 10.53
N ALA A 222 -13.47 0.55 11.64
CA ALA A 222 -12.55 1.56 12.14
C ALA A 222 -11.18 0.96 12.51
N GLU A 223 -11.16 -0.32 12.92
CA GLU A 223 -9.98 -1.04 13.36
C GLU A 223 -8.98 -1.31 12.22
N MET A 224 -9.44 -1.38 10.97
CA MET A 224 -8.57 -1.60 9.81
C MET A 224 -7.89 -0.32 9.31
N VAL A 225 -8.49 0.85 9.62
CA VAL A 225 -8.07 2.15 9.08
C VAL A 225 -6.60 2.46 9.37
N PRO A 226 -6.06 2.32 10.61
CA PRO A 226 -4.66 2.64 10.87
C PRO A 226 -3.68 1.80 10.04
N THR A 227 -4.01 0.52 9.81
CA THR A 227 -3.14 -0.37 9.04
C THR A 227 -3.21 -0.07 7.55
N LEU A 228 -4.41 0.18 7.02
CA LEU A 228 -4.60 0.56 5.62
C LEU A 228 -3.97 1.93 5.32
N ALA A 229 -4.11 2.90 6.21
CA ALA A 229 -3.47 4.22 6.07
C ALA A 229 -1.95 4.12 6.01
N LYS A 230 -1.33 3.28 6.85
CA LYS A 230 0.13 2.99 6.80
C LYS A 230 0.58 2.38 5.47
N LEU A 231 -0.31 1.68 4.77
CA LEU A 231 -0.03 1.12 3.45
C LEU A 231 -0.23 2.14 2.31
N GLY A 232 -0.63 3.39 2.62
CA GLY A 232 -0.86 4.46 1.65
C GLY A 232 -2.33 4.64 1.26
N ALA A 233 -3.27 4.07 2.02
CA ALA A 233 -4.69 4.19 1.70
C ALA A 233 -5.25 5.60 1.96
N TYR A 234 -6.00 6.10 0.99
CA TYR A 234 -6.98 7.17 1.12
C TYR A 234 -8.38 6.53 1.21
N PHE A 235 -9.29 7.18 1.93
CA PHE A 235 -10.63 6.66 2.18
C PHE A 235 -11.62 7.65 1.61
N SER A 236 -12.39 7.19 0.63
CA SER A 236 -13.43 8.01 0.02
C SER A 236 -14.81 7.58 0.51
N PHE A 237 -15.70 8.57 0.65
CA PHE A 237 -17.06 8.36 1.16
C PHE A 237 -18.08 8.82 0.12
N SER A 238 -18.98 7.91 -0.22
CA SER A 238 -20.16 8.14 -1.08
C SER A 238 -21.46 8.14 -0.27
N GLY A 239 -22.61 8.23 -0.94
CA GLY A 239 -23.92 8.14 -0.31
C GLY A 239 -24.15 6.84 0.48
N TYR A 240 -23.42 5.75 0.18
CA TYR A 240 -23.55 4.49 0.92
C TYR A 240 -23.14 4.60 2.41
N VAL A 241 -22.33 5.59 2.78
CA VAL A 241 -21.98 5.80 4.20
C VAL A 241 -23.23 6.12 5.03
N MET A 242 -24.28 6.68 4.40
CA MET A 242 -25.55 7.03 5.02
C MET A 242 -26.45 5.81 5.30
N ASP A 243 -26.09 4.64 4.77
CA ASP A 243 -26.77 3.37 5.07
C ASP A 243 -26.23 2.69 6.33
N LEU A 244 -25.08 3.14 6.84
CA LEU A 244 -24.53 2.65 8.08
C LEU A 244 -25.34 3.17 9.28
N LYS A 245 -25.38 2.38 10.36
CA LYS A 245 -25.85 2.89 11.65
C LYS A 245 -25.00 4.11 12.06
N PRO A 246 -25.59 5.22 12.53
CA PRO A 246 -24.86 6.45 12.85
C PRO A 246 -23.64 6.24 13.75
N GLN A 247 -23.75 5.39 14.78
CA GLN A 247 -22.63 5.10 15.68
C GLN A 247 -21.46 4.41 14.97
N LYS A 248 -21.77 3.52 14.01
CA LYS A 248 -20.75 2.82 13.21
C LYS A 248 -20.10 3.79 12.23
N ALA A 249 -20.90 4.60 11.54
CA ALA A 249 -20.40 5.63 10.63
C ALA A 249 -19.48 6.61 11.36
N ASN A 250 -19.92 7.15 12.50
CA ASN A 250 -19.16 8.10 13.32
C ASN A 250 -17.82 7.49 13.78
N LYS A 251 -17.83 6.28 14.34
CA LYS A 251 -16.61 5.58 14.77
C LYS A 251 -15.63 5.36 13.61
N MET A 252 -16.14 4.96 12.45
CA MET A 252 -15.32 4.72 11.26
C MET A 252 -14.72 6.02 10.73
N LEU A 253 -15.54 7.06 10.52
CA LEU A 253 -15.09 8.35 9.99
C LEU A 253 -14.04 9.00 10.90
N LYS A 254 -14.26 9.02 12.22
CA LYS A 254 -13.31 9.58 13.19
C LYS A 254 -11.99 8.81 13.31
N SER A 255 -11.92 7.57 12.80
CA SER A 255 -10.68 6.81 12.78
C SER A 255 -9.78 7.13 11.58
N VAL A 256 -10.32 7.79 10.54
CA VAL A 256 -9.59 8.13 9.33
C VAL A 256 -8.73 9.37 9.56
N PRO A 257 -7.41 9.32 9.29
CA PRO A 257 -6.56 10.50 9.32
C PRO A 257 -7.08 11.56 8.36
N THR A 258 -7.15 12.81 8.80
CA THR A 258 -7.81 13.87 8.05
C THR A 258 -7.12 14.13 6.70
N GLU A 259 -5.80 13.96 6.60
CA GLU A 259 -5.04 14.04 5.35
C GLU A 259 -5.30 12.90 4.35
N ARG A 260 -6.13 11.92 4.73
CA ARG A 260 -6.50 10.74 3.91
C ARG A 260 -8.00 10.69 3.57
N ILE A 261 -8.78 11.68 3.98
CA ILE A 261 -10.22 11.75 3.68
C ILE A 261 -10.44 12.27 2.26
N LEU A 262 -11.29 11.58 1.51
CA LEU A 262 -11.81 11.97 0.22
C LEU A 262 -13.35 11.89 0.21
N LEU A 263 -13.98 12.59 -0.72
CA LEU A 263 -15.41 12.52 -0.99
C LEU A 263 -15.62 12.04 -2.44
N GLU A 264 -16.73 11.36 -2.68
CA GLU A 264 -17.12 10.93 -4.01
C GLU A 264 -18.64 10.85 -4.16
N SER A 265 -19.10 10.80 -5.40
CA SER A 265 -20.50 10.52 -5.72
C SER A 265 -20.78 9.04 -5.95
N ASP A 266 -19.82 8.31 -6.55
CA ASP A 266 -20.04 6.96 -7.10
C ASP A 266 -21.18 6.93 -8.15
N ALA A 267 -21.46 8.08 -8.77
CA ALA A 267 -22.55 8.22 -9.73
C ALA A 267 -22.34 7.31 -10.97
N PRO A 268 -23.39 6.65 -11.49
CA PRO A 268 -24.81 6.87 -11.18
C PRO A 268 -25.38 6.10 -9.98
N ASP A 269 -24.54 5.33 -9.28
CA ASP A 269 -24.91 4.57 -8.09
C ASP A 269 -24.77 5.42 -6.80
N ALA A 270 -24.91 4.80 -5.62
CA ALA A 270 -24.77 5.44 -4.31
C ALA A 270 -25.59 6.74 -4.09
N LEU A 271 -26.81 6.84 -4.64
CA LEU A 271 -27.66 8.02 -4.46
C LEU A 271 -27.81 8.37 -2.96
N PRO A 272 -27.33 9.54 -2.50
CA PRO A 272 -27.37 9.88 -1.09
C PRO A 272 -28.81 10.10 -0.63
N LYS A 273 -29.13 9.61 0.57
CA LYS A 273 -30.44 9.84 1.19
C LYS A 273 -30.59 11.30 1.54
N SER A 274 -31.56 11.99 0.94
CA SER A 274 -31.90 13.37 1.30
C SER A 274 -32.34 13.44 2.77
N SER A 275 -31.42 13.76 3.67
CA SER A 275 -31.61 13.66 5.11
C SER A 275 -31.76 15.06 5.72
N LEU A 276 -32.93 15.68 5.53
CA LEU A 276 -33.42 16.72 6.45
C LEU A 276 -34.30 16.14 7.58
N ASN A 277 -34.43 14.81 7.68
CA ASN A 277 -35.25 14.17 8.74
C ASN A 277 -34.47 13.81 10.01
N PHE A 278 -33.18 14.15 10.14
CA PHE A 278 -32.39 13.86 11.34
C PHE A 278 -32.28 15.03 12.32
N LEU A 279 -32.73 16.23 11.94
CA LEU A 279 -32.73 17.41 12.80
C LEU A 279 -34.09 18.10 12.67
N GLN A 280 -34.89 17.98 13.73
CA GLN A 280 -36.18 18.64 13.96
C GLN A 280 -37.37 18.02 13.22
N GLY A 281 -38.32 17.53 14.00
CA GLY A 281 -39.64 17.17 13.50
C GLY A 281 -40.38 18.43 13.10
N GLU A 282 -40.36 18.77 11.82
CA GLU A 282 -41.35 19.61 11.16
C GLU A 282 -41.33 19.30 9.66
N SER A 283 -42.52 19.00 9.13
CA SER A 283 -42.78 18.66 7.74
C SER A 283 -42.70 19.90 6.85
N GLN A 284 -41.64 20.03 6.04
CA GLN A 284 -41.67 20.88 4.86
C GLN A 284 -40.96 20.22 3.67
N GLU A 285 -41.75 19.96 2.63
CA GLU A 285 -41.32 19.49 1.32
C GLU A 285 -40.36 20.50 0.67
N ALA A 286 -39.10 20.09 0.49
CA ALA A 286 -38.15 20.85 -0.31
C ALA A 286 -38.24 20.41 -1.78
N ASN A 287 -38.78 21.31 -2.60
CA ASN A 287 -38.86 21.25 -4.05
C ASN A 287 -37.53 20.87 -4.71
N ILE A 288 -37.54 19.76 -5.47
CA ILE A 288 -36.51 19.42 -6.44
C ILE A 288 -36.71 20.30 -7.67
N LEU A 289 -35.67 21.03 -8.07
CA LEU A 289 -35.63 21.80 -9.31
C LEU A 289 -35.57 20.84 -10.52
N GLY A 290 -36.62 20.82 -11.35
CA GLY A 290 -36.59 20.18 -12.67
C GLY A 290 -37.94 19.66 -13.18
N SER A 291 -38.81 20.59 -13.59
CA SER A 291 -40.13 20.33 -14.21
C SER A 291 -40.05 19.54 -15.52
N SER A 292 -40.91 18.53 -15.67
CA SER A 292 -41.74 18.41 -16.88
C SER A 292 -43.09 17.76 -16.55
N ASN A 293 -44.15 18.52 -16.81
CA ASN A 293 -45.53 18.04 -16.84
C ASN A 293 -45.70 17.04 -18.00
N SER A 294 -45.88 15.76 -17.68
CA SER A 294 -46.70 14.87 -18.49
C SER A 294 -47.23 13.77 -17.59
N SER A 295 -48.55 13.70 -17.51
CA SER A 295 -49.30 12.62 -16.88
C SER A 295 -49.05 11.34 -17.67
N ASP A 296 -48.18 10.47 -17.18
CA ASP A 296 -48.21 9.07 -17.56
C ASP A 296 -47.91 8.20 -16.33
N GLN A 297 -48.90 7.39 -15.95
CA GLN A 297 -48.80 6.43 -14.87
C GLN A 297 -47.95 5.25 -15.34
N SER A 298 -46.64 5.33 -15.10
CA SER A 298 -45.78 4.15 -15.04
C SER A 298 -44.74 4.36 -13.93
N LEU A 299 -44.47 3.29 -13.19
CA LEU A 299 -43.60 3.22 -12.01
C LEU A 299 -42.28 4.01 -12.18
N PRO A 300 -41.73 4.62 -11.11
CA PRO A 300 -40.63 5.57 -11.25
C PRO A 300 -39.41 4.87 -11.87
N LYS A 301 -38.93 5.39 -13.00
CA LYS A 301 -37.54 5.19 -13.44
C LYS A 301 -36.67 5.53 -12.23
N GLU A 302 -35.88 4.57 -11.74
CA GLU A 302 -34.98 4.79 -10.61
C GLU A 302 -34.19 6.09 -10.81
N THR A 303 -34.27 7.00 -9.84
CA THR A 303 -33.52 8.26 -9.89
C THR A 303 -32.04 7.93 -9.75
N LEU A 304 -31.28 8.09 -10.83
CA LEU A 304 -29.84 7.86 -10.83
C LEU A 304 -29.10 9.01 -10.11
N ASN A 305 -27.98 8.68 -9.49
CA ASN A 305 -27.12 9.67 -8.83
C ASN A 305 -26.32 10.49 -9.85
N GLN A 306 -25.81 11.63 -9.40
CA GLN A 306 -24.94 12.51 -10.20
C GLN A 306 -23.89 13.18 -9.31
N PRO A 307 -22.72 13.57 -9.86
CA PRO A 307 -21.64 14.21 -9.10
C PRO A 307 -22.04 15.43 -8.28
N ALA A 308 -23.03 16.22 -8.74
CA ALA A 308 -23.53 17.38 -7.99
C ALA A 308 -24.08 17.02 -6.58
N ASN A 309 -24.52 15.77 -6.39
CA ASN A 309 -25.05 15.29 -5.12
C ASN A 309 -23.97 15.04 -4.05
N ILE A 310 -22.68 15.13 -4.40
CA ILE A 310 -21.56 15.02 -3.44
C ILE A 310 -21.67 16.04 -2.29
N ARG A 311 -22.36 17.18 -2.50
CA ARG A 311 -22.68 18.15 -1.43
C ARG A 311 -23.53 17.57 -0.31
N ILE A 312 -24.39 16.59 -0.60
CA ILE A 312 -25.20 15.91 0.42
C ILE A 312 -24.30 14.99 1.26
N VAL A 313 -23.35 14.32 0.60
CA VAL A 313 -22.34 13.49 1.27
C VAL A 313 -21.43 14.34 2.14
N LEU A 314 -20.94 15.48 1.62
CA LEU A 314 -20.15 16.48 2.36
C LEU A 314 -20.82 16.84 3.67
N ARG A 315 -22.09 17.28 3.62
CA ARG A 315 -22.85 17.69 4.81
C ARG A 315 -22.96 16.56 5.83
N TYR A 316 -23.26 15.35 5.38
CA TYR A 316 -23.38 14.20 6.27
C TYR A 316 -22.04 13.88 6.95
N VAL A 317 -20.96 13.78 6.18
CA VAL A 317 -19.63 13.47 6.71
C VAL A 317 -19.12 14.58 7.63
N ALA A 318 -19.31 15.85 7.26
CA ALA A 318 -18.99 17.02 8.08
C ALA A 318 -19.69 16.95 9.44
N SER A 319 -20.99 16.62 9.46
CA SER A 319 -21.76 16.47 10.69
C SER A 319 -21.25 15.34 11.59
N MET A 320 -20.78 14.23 11.01
CA MET A 320 -20.23 13.09 11.76
C MET A 320 -18.85 13.38 12.33
N LEU A 321 -18.05 14.18 11.62
CA LEU A 321 -16.72 14.61 12.03
C LEU A 321 -16.76 15.83 12.96
N GLU A 322 -17.93 16.45 13.16
CA GLU A 322 -18.08 17.71 13.90
C GLU A 322 -17.21 18.83 13.31
N MET A 323 -17.14 18.87 11.97
CA MET A 323 -16.31 19.79 11.18
C MET A 323 -17.21 20.69 10.30
N PRO A 324 -16.88 21.97 10.09
CA PRO A 324 -17.56 22.83 9.11
C PRO A 324 -17.56 22.24 7.68
N GLU A 325 -18.64 22.45 6.92
CA GLU A 325 -18.73 21.94 5.52
C GLU A 325 -17.59 22.52 4.66
N GLU A 326 -17.26 23.79 4.85
CA GLU A 326 -16.20 24.49 4.11
C GLU A 326 -14.81 23.89 4.40
N GLU A 327 -14.53 23.59 5.66
CA GLU A 327 -13.25 23.01 6.08
C GLU A 327 -13.08 21.59 5.52
N LEU A 328 -14.12 20.75 5.61
CA LEU A 328 -14.08 19.40 5.05
C LEU A 328 -13.97 19.43 3.51
N ALA A 329 -14.66 20.36 2.85
CA ALA A 329 -14.59 20.53 1.41
C ALA A 329 -13.17 20.89 0.96
N GLU A 330 -12.55 21.89 1.58
CA GLU A 330 -11.18 22.31 1.29
C GLU A 330 -10.17 21.19 1.57
N LEU A 331 -10.32 20.52 2.71
CA LEU A 331 -9.44 19.42 3.12
C LEU A 331 -9.53 18.23 2.15
N SER A 332 -10.74 17.77 1.83
CA SER A 332 -10.94 16.68 0.86
C SER A 332 -10.45 17.06 -0.53
N HIS A 333 -10.66 18.31 -0.96
CA HIS A 333 -10.20 18.81 -2.25
C HIS A 333 -8.67 18.83 -2.34
N ARG A 334 -8.00 19.37 -1.31
CA ARG A 334 -6.54 19.41 -1.20
C ARG A 334 -5.95 18.00 -1.19
N ASN A 335 -6.52 17.08 -0.42
CA ASN A 335 -6.07 15.68 -0.37
C ASN A 335 -6.19 15.01 -1.74
N ALA A 336 -7.31 15.22 -2.45
CA ALA A 336 -7.51 14.69 -3.80
C ALA A 336 -6.50 15.28 -4.78
N LEU A 337 -6.27 16.60 -4.75
CA LEU A 337 -5.26 17.23 -5.59
C LEU A 337 -3.86 16.67 -5.31
N GLN A 338 -3.45 16.51 -4.05
CA GLN A 338 -2.16 15.92 -3.71
C GLN A 338 -2.02 14.50 -4.25
N LEU A 339 -3.06 13.69 -4.11
CA LEU A 339 -3.07 12.32 -4.61
C LEU A 339 -2.99 12.27 -6.14
N PHE A 340 -3.80 13.08 -6.83
CA PHE A 340 -3.88 13.07 -8.28
C PHE A 340 -2.82 13.95 -8.97
N SER A 341 -1.94 14.63 -8.23
CA SER A 341 -0.83 15.45 -8.73
C SER A 341 0.56 14.83 -8.62
N SER A 342 0.70 13.80 -7.78
CA SER A 342 2.00 13.31 -7.29
C SER A 342 2.70 12.27 -8.19
N TYR A 343 2.17 11.99 -9.39
CA TYR A 343 2.69 10.95 -10.28
C TYR A 343 3.12 11.47 -11.67
N PRO A 344 4.07 10.79 -12.35
CA PRO A 344 4.51 11.17 -13.69
C PRO A 344 3.37 11.17 -14.71
N GLY A 345 3.23 12.28 -15.44
CA GLY A 345 2.18 12.47 -16.45
C GLY A 345 0.85 13.03 -15.91
N SER A 346 0.75 13.33 -14.61
CA SER A 346 -0.44 13.96 -14.04
C SER A 346 -0.85 15.25 -14.76
N LYS A 347 -2.16 15.45 -14.92
CA LYS A 347 -2.76 16.69 -15.43
C LYS A 347 -2.58 17.90 -14.52
N TYR A 348 -2.27 17.66 -13.24
CA TYR A 348 -2.18 18.69 -12.22
C TYR A 348 -0.83 18.60 -11.53
N PRO A 349 0.29 18.94 -12.18
CA PRO A 349 1.59 18.88 -11.51
C PRO A 349 1.56 19.73 -10.24
N CYS A 350 2.12 19.20 -9.16
CA CYS A 350 2.22 19.91 -7.89
C CYS A 350 2.92 21.26 -8.11
N ARG A 351 2.18 22.36 -8.00
CA ARG A 351 2.74 23.73 -8.08
C ARG A 351 3.30 24.13 -6.72
N HIS A 352 4.28 23.41 -6.19
CA HIS A 352 5.02 23.84 -4.99
C HIS A 352 6.53 23.81 -5.26
N GLU A 353 7.00 24.83 -6.00
CA GLU A 353 7.99 25.73 -5.40
C GLU A 353 7.19 26.60 -4.42
N CYS A 354 7.11 26.19 -3.15
CA CYS A 354 6.60 27.04 -2.08
C CYS A 354 7.79 27.37 -1.18
N ASP A 355 8.25 28.62 -1.26
CA ASP A 355 9.35 29.21 -0.48
C ASP A 355 9.08 29.29 1.04
N GLU A 356 8.00 28.70 1.55
CA GLU A 356 7.61 28.78 2.97
C GLU A 356 7.45 27.43 3.68
N CYS A 357 7.83 26.30 3.06
CA CYS A 357 8.04 25.05 3.79
C CYS A 357 9.52 24.88 4.17
N VAL A 358 10.04 25.85 4.92
CA VAL A 358 11.28 25.74 5.69
C VAL A 358 10.88 25.76 7.17
N ASP A 359 10.18 24.70 7.62
CA ASP A 359 10.16 24.40 9.04
C ASP A 359 11.40 23.55 9.37
N GLU A 360 12.46 24.29 9.69
CA GLU A 360 13.65 23.84 10.38
C GLU A 360 13.30 23.24 11.74
N HIS A 361 12.89 21.97 11.84
CA HIS A 361 12.93 21.26 13.11
C HIS A 361 13.16 19.75 12.92
N ASP A 362 14.35 19.38 12.44
CA ASP A 362 15.03 18.14 12.87
C ASP A 362 16.56 18.12 12.63
N SER A 363 17.15 19.25 12.22
CA SER A 363 18.59 19.40 11.97
C SER A 363 19.46 19.48 13.24
N CYS A 364 18.87 19.58 14.44
CA CYS A 364 19.62 19.77 15.69
C CYS A 364 20.05 18.50 16.44
N LYS A 365 19.81 17.29 15.91
CA LYS A 365 20.27 16.05 16.57
C LYS A 365 21.52 15.39 15.97
N CYS A 366 22.06 15.91 14.86
CA CYS A 366 23.26 15.35 14.23
C CYS A 366 24.55 16.15 14.45
N ILE A 367 24.50 17.31 15.14
CA ILE A 367 25.68 18.16 15.39
C ILE A 367 26.39 17.81 16.73
N ALA A 368 25.91 16.83 17.49
CA ALA A 368 26.58 16.40 18.74
C ALA A 368 27.64 15.29 18.54
N ALA A 369 27.76 14.68 17.35
CA ALA A 369 28.65 13.54 17.13
C ALA A 369 30.07 13.91 16.65
N ILE A 370 30.28 15.13 16.16
CA ILE A 370 31.57 15.57 15.60
C ILE A 370 32.52 16.07 16.72
N GLU A 371 32.01 16.52 17.86
CA GLU A 371 32.83 16.99 18.98
C GLU A 371 33.51 15.87 19.79
N TYR A 372 33.25 14.59 19.51
CA TYR A 372 33.80 13.45 20.26
C TYR A 372 34.73 12.51 19.47
N GLY A 373 35.22 12.92 18.30
CA GLY A 373 36.35 12.24 17.63
C GLY A 373 36.05 10.85 17.04
N VAL A 374 34.81 10.56 16.67
CA VAL A 374 34.44 9.30 15.99
C VAL A 374 34.69 9.44 14.49
N THR A 375 35.59 8.62 13.92
CA THR A 375 36.09 8.81 12.56
C THR A 375 35.36 8.01 11.47
N HIS A 376 34.44 7.09 11.80
CA HIS A 376 33.71 6.27 10.81
C HIS A 376 32.33 5.85 11.34
N PHE A 377 31.25 6.07 10.56
CA PHE A 377 29.90 5.59 10.84
C PHE A 377 29.14 5.23 9.54
N ALA A 378 28.22 4.27 9.61
CA ALA A 378 27.33 3.89 8.51
C ALA A 378 25.94 4.46 8.76
N VAL A 379 25.39 5.20 7.80
CA VAL A 379 24.06 5.81 7.86
C VAL A 379 23.10 4.96 7.05
N ASN A 380 22.09 4.36 7.69
CA ASN A 380 20.98 3.70 6.98
C ASN A 380 19.93 4.77 6.66
N GLY A 381 19.83 5.18 5.39
CA GLY A 381 18.73 6.00 4.91
C GLY A 381 17.44 5.17 4.81
N VAL A 382 16.35 5.67 5.36
CA VAL A 382 15.05 4.97 5.41
C VAL A 382 14.00 5.64 4.51
N SER A 383 14.37 6.69 3.76
CA SER A 383 13.48 7.39 2.83
C SER A 383 14.20 8.00 1.61
N GLU A 384 13.45 8.36 0.55
CA GLU A 384 13.94 9.00 -0.69
C GLU A 384 14.66 10.35 -0.42
N TYR A 385 14.31 11.04 0.68
CA TYR A 385 14.95 12.29 1.12
C TYR A 385 16.35 12.08 1.74
N ASP A 386 16.60 10.93 2.36
CA ASP A 386 17.92 10.59 2.90
C ASP A 386 18.95 10.43 1.78
N TRP A 387 18.53 10.05 0.57
CA TRP A 387 19.44 9.80 -0.55
C TRP A 387 20.00 11.08 -1.18
N ILE A 388 19.23 12.17 -1.22
CA ILE A 388 19.73 13.47 -1.68
C ILE A 388 20.77 14.01 -0.69
N LEU A 389 20.53 13.81 0.61
CA LEU A 389 21.45 14.21 1.67
C LEU A 389 22.73 13.36 1.70
N VAL A 390 22.61 12.04 1.56
CA VAL A 390 23.75 11.10 1.48
C VAL A 390 24.58 11.36 0.23
N LYS A 391 23.95 11.68 -0.91
CA LYS A 391 24.64 12.04 -2.15
C LYS A 391 25.45 13.32 -1.96
N LYS A 392 24.83 14.37 -1.41
CA LYS A 392 25.50 15.65 -1.10
C LYS A 392 26.64 15.48 -0.10
N MET A 393 26.44 14.68 0.96
CA MET A 393 27.49 14.36 1.94
C MET A 393 28.63 13.51 1.36
N SER A 394 28.36 12.64 0.38
CA SER A 394 29.41 11.86 -0.31
C SER A 394 30.25 12.71 -1.26
N GLU A 395 29.65 13.76 -1.83
CA GLU A 395 30.33 14.74 -2.69
C GLU A 395 31.20 15.69 -1.85
N ASP A 396 30.72 16.10 -0.67
CA ASP A 396 31.43 17.00 0.24
C ASP A 396 32.53 16.29 1.08
N TYR A 397 32.39 14.98 1.36
CA TYR A 397 33.33 14.21 2.21
C TYR A 397 33.69 12.81 1.65
N PRO A 398 34.38 12.74 0.51
CA PRO A 398 34.59 11.49 -0.27
C PRO A 398 35.45 10.43 0.44
N SER A 399 36.23 10.80 1.46
CA SER A 399 37.08 9.88 2.23
C SER A 399 36.41 9.31 3.48
N SER A 400 35.21 9.81 3.85
CA SER A 400 34.55 9.51 5.13
C SER A 400 33.16 8.90 4.97
N VAL A 401 32.55 8.99 3.79
CA VAL A 401 31.21 8.48 3.48
C VAL A 401 31.31 7.49 2.32
N ILE A 402 30.97 6.21 2.56
CA ILE A 402 30.92 5.18 1.52
C ILE A 402 29.47 5.03 1.05
N PRO A 403 29.11 5.43 -0.19
CA PRO A 403 27.76 5.26 -0.72
C PRO A 403 27.51 3.79 -1.07
N CYS A 404 26.53 3.17 -0.43
CA CYS A 404 26.00 1.86 -0.83
C CYS A 404 25.03 2.05 -2.00
N PHE A 405 25.44 1.70 -3.21
CA PHE A 405 24.58 1.72 -4.40
C PHE A 405 23.59 0.54 -4.37
N GLY A 406 22.31 0.82 -4.10
CA GLY A 406 21.22 -0.14 -4.24
C GLY A 406 20.78 -0.27 -5.69
N LEU A 407 20.89 -1.47 -6.27
CA LEU A 407 20.39 -1.85 -7.59
C LEU A 407 18.86 -2.01 -7.60
N HIS A 408 18.27 -1.89 -8.81
CA HIS A 408 16.85 -1.96 -9.18
C HIS A 408 15.99 -3.06 -8.48
N PRO A 409 14.66 -2.91 -8.32
CA PRO A 409 13.85 -3.70 -7.36
C PRO A 409 13.46 -5.13 -7.79
N TRP A 410 13.83 -5.58 -8.99
CA TRP A 410 13.36 -6.86 -9.50
C TRP A 410 14.51 -7.87 -9.54
N SER A 411 14.55 -8.73 -8.51
CA SER A 411 15.51 -9.82 -8.24
C SER A 411 16.55 -9.47 -7.17
N ILE A 412 16.18 -9.62 -5.90
CA ILE A 412 17.14 -9.61 -4.80
C ILE A 412 17.42 -11.07 -4.40
N GLY A 413 18.45 -11.67 -5.02
CA GLY A 413 18.91 -13.02 -4.71
C GLY A 413 19.39 -13.80 -5.95
N PRO A 414 20.40 -14.68 -5.83
CA PRO A 414 21.22 -14.91 -4.64
C PRO A 414 22.08 -13.67 -4.32
N PHE A 415 22.34 -13.41 -3.04
CA PHE A 415 23.23 -12.35 -2.58
C PHE A 415 24.67 -12.89 -2.64
N PRO A 416 25.44 -12.66 -3.72
CA PRO A 416 26.72 -13.34 -3.89
C PRO A 416 27.75 -12.81 -2.88
N ALA A 417 27.60 -11.54 -2.47
CA ALA A 417 28.35 -10.90 -1.41
C ALA A 417 27.80 -11.18 0.00
N GLY A 418 26.72 -11.95 0.13
CA GLY A 418 26.04 -12.28 1.39
C GLY A 418 25.10 -11.21 1.93
N VAL A 419 24.24 -11.59 2.88
CA VAL A 419 23.32 -10.69 3.61
C VAL A 419 23.28 -11.07 5.09
N ILE A 420 23.18 -10.10 6.01
CA ILE A 420 23.08 -10.38 7.46
C ILE A 420 21.63 -10.26 7.90
N LEU A 421 21.13 -11.32 8.52
CA LEU A 421 19.87 -11.31 9.25
C LEU A 421 20.13 -10.90 10.70
N HIS A 422 19.60 -9.73 11.05
CA HIS A 422 19.77 -9.06 12.34
C HIS A 422 19.02 -9.82 13.46
N SER A 423 19.73 -10.38 14.45
CA SER A 423 19.15 -11.04 15.65
C SER A 423 18.05 -12.03 15.28
N TYR A 424 18.41 -13.01 14.47
CA TYR A 424 17.42 -13.88 13.84
C TYR A 424 16.56 -14.60 14.88
N ALA A 425 15.24 -14.36 14.82
CA ALA A 425 14.22 -14.93 15.72
C ALA A 425 13.11 -15.69 14.97
N GLY A 426 13.32 -15.93 13.66
CA GLY A 426 12.42 -16.71 12.81
C GLY A 426 12.44 -18.20 13.12
N SER A 427 11.74 -19.02 12.33
CA SER A 427 11.73 -20.47 12.53
C SER A 427 13.03 -21.14 12.03
N ALA A 428 13.39 -22.28 12.62
CA ALA A 428 14.49 -23.12 12.14
C ALA A 428 14.25 -23.63 10.71
N GLU A 429 12.99 -23.82 10.33
CA GLU A 429 12.58 -24.29 9.00
C GLU A 429 12.98 -23.34 7.85
N LEU A 430 13.06 -22.04 8.13
CA LEU A 430 13.43 -21.04 7.11
C LEU A 430 14.95 -20.96 6.88
N VAL A 431 15.75 -21.47 7.81
CA VAL A 431 17.21 -21.33 7.79
C VAL A 431 17.85 -21.97 6.54
N PRO A 432 17.50 -23.19 6.10
CA PRO A 432 18.06 -23.77 4.88
C PRO A 432 17.79 -22.92 3.63
N THR A 433 16.58 -22.35 3.53
CA THR A 433 16.18 -21.51 2.39
C THR A 433 16.93 -20.19 2.39
N LEU A 434 17.01 -19.53 3.54
CA LEU A 434 17.72 -18.25 3.69
C LEU A 434 19.23 -18.43 3.47
N THR A 435 19.79 -19.55 3.90
CA THR A 435 21.19 -19.92 3.63
C THR A 435 21.47 -20.02 2.13
N LYS A 436 20.58 -20.68 1.35
CA LYS A 436 20.73 -20.79 -0.11
C LYS A 436 20.73 -19.44 -0.81
N LEU A 437 20.12 -18.42 -0.21
CA LEU A 437 20.11 -17.06 -0.74
C LEU A 437 21.38 -16.28 -0.37
N GLY A 438 22.26 -16.80 0.49
CA GLY A 438 23.48 -16.12 0.95
C GLY A 438 23.37 -15.49 2.34
N ALA A 439 22.35 -15.86 3.13
CA ALA A 439 22.16 -15.28 4.47
C ALA A 439 23.21 -15.76 5.49
N TYR A 440 23.65 -14.81 6.31
CA TYR A 440 24.33 -15.00 7.59
C TYR A 440 23.38 -14.62 8.72
N PHE A 441 23.43 -15.35 9.83
CA PHE A 441 22.48 -15.23 10.93
C PHE A 441 23.20 -14.70 12.17
N SER A 442 22.86 -13.48 12.58
CA SER A 442 23.45 -12.85 13.76
C SER A 442 22.61 -13.08 15.02
N PHE A 443 23.28 -13.21 16.16
CA PHE A 443 22.65 -13.34 17.48
C PHE A 443 23.16 -12.24 18.43
N SER A 444 22.24 -11.67 19.21
CA SER A 444 22.52 -10.68 20.27
C SER A 444 21.90 -11.08 21.61
N GLY A 445 22.04 -10.22 22.63
CA GLY A 445 21.41 -10.43 23.93
C GLY A 445 19.87 -10.53 23.85
N HIS A 446 19.24 -9.99 22.81
CA HIS A 446 17.79 -10.13 22.59
C HIS A 446 17.38 -11.60 22.44
N ASN A 447 18.20 -12.42 21.79
CA ASN A 447 17.90 -13.84 21.57
C ASN A 447 17.92 -14.66 22.88
N MET A 448 18.53 -14.13 23.95
CA MET A 448 18.54 -14.76 25.28
C MET A 448 17.20 -14.63 26.02
N ASN A 449 16.30 -13.78 25.53
CA ASN A 449 14.94 -13.64 26.04
C ASN A 449 13.94 -14.61 25.39
N SER A 450 14.36 -15.30 24.33
CA SER A 450 13.53 -16.30 23.65
C SER A 450 13.51 -17.63 24.39
N GLU A 451 12.53 -18.47 24.07
CA GLU A 451 12.44 -19.83 24.59
C GLU A 451 13.72 -20.63 24.26
N PRO A 452 14.42 -21.21 25.26
CA PRO A 452 15.72 -21.87 25.03
C PRO A 452 15.66 -22.99 24.00
N GLN A 453 14.58 -23.77 24.00
CA GLN A 453 14.39 -24.88 23.06
C GLN A 453 14.28 -24.39 21.61
N LYS A 454 13.49 -23.34 21.38
CA LYS A 454 13.38 -22.68 20.07
C LYS A 454 14.72 -22.10 19.60
N THR A 455 15.44 -21.42 20.49
CA THR A 455 16.77 -20.86 20.16
C THR A 455 17.76 -21.97 19.80
N LYS A 456 17.73 -23.08 20.53
CA LYS A 456 18.56 -24.27 20.26
C LYS A 456 18.25 -24.89 18.89
N GLU A 457 16.97 -25.02 18.54
CA GLU A 457 16.54 -25.54 17.23
C GLU A 457 17.01 -24.66 16.08
N ILE A 458 16.84 -23.34 16.21
CA ILE A 458 17.33 -22.37 15.22
C ILE A 458 18.84 -22.49 15.07
N LEU A 459 19.59 -22.45 16.17
CA LEU A 459 21.05 -22.51 16.14
C LEU A 459 21.56 -23.81 15.50
N LYS A 460 20.91 -24.96 15.76
CA LYS A 460 21.27 -26.25 15.13
C LYS A 460 20.98 -26.30 13.64
N SER A 461 20.01 -25.52 13.16
CA SER A 461 19.67 -25.47 11.72
C SER A 461 20.59 -24.56 10.91
N ILE A 462 21.32 -23.64 11.56
CA ILE A 462 22.21 -22.69 10.89
C ILE A 462 23.54 -23.38 10.55
N PRO A 463 23.96 -23.37 9.27
CA PRO A 463 25.30 -23.83 8.91
C PRO A 463 26.35 -23.01 9.65
N ILE A 464 27.33 -23.68 10.25
CA ILE A 464 28.26 -23.07 11.20
C ILE A 464 29.09 -21.93 10.58
N GLU A 465 29.29 -21.96 9.27
CA GLU A 465 29.98 -20.94 8.46
C GLU A 465 29.13 -19.69 8.16
N ARG A 466 27.83 -19.72 8.49
CA ARG A 466 26.89 -18.60 8.32
C ARG A 466 26.47 -17.96 9.65
N PHE A 467 26.97 -18.45 10.77
CA PHE A 467 26.68 -17.94 12.10
C PHE A 467 27.50 -16.69 12.44
N LEU A 468 26.86 -15.68 13.03
CA LEU A 468 27.48 -14.43 13.48
C LEU A 468 27.02 -14.07 14.91
N LEU A 469 27.83 -13.24 15.58
CA LEU A 469 27.49 -12.61 16.87
C LEU A 469 27.54 -11.10 16.73
N LYS A 470 26.70 -10.41 17.49
CA LYS A 470 26.74 -8.95 17.61
C LYS A 470 26.28 -8.52 19.00
N SER A 471 26.61 -7.28 19.38
CA SER A 471 26.08 -6.68 20.60
C SER A 471 24.68 -6.11 20.41
N ASP A 472 24.44 -5.41 19.29
CA ASP A 472 23.27 -4.52 19.11
C ASP A 472 23.24 -3.35 20.10
N ALA A 473 24.41 -2.96 20.62
CA ALA A 473 24.56 -1.84 21.54
C ALA A 473 24.11 -0.51 20.91
N PRO A 474 23.42 0.37 21.65
CA PRO A 474 23.22 0.33 23.11
C PRO A 474 22.05 -0.56 23.58
N ASP A 475 21.32 -1.18 22.66
CA ASP A 475 20.16 -2.03 22.92
C ASP A 475 20.54 -3.51 23.12
N ALA A 476 19.53 -4.37 23.33
CA ALA A 476 19.70 -5.82 23.47
C ALA A 476 20.70 -6.26 24.56
N LEU A 477 20.65 -5.60 25.72
CA LEU A 477 21.44 -5.99 26.89
C LEU A 477 21.25 -7.48 27.22
N PRO A 478 22.33 -8.27 27.35
CA PRO A 478 22.21 -9.67 27.75
C PRO A 478 21.47 -9.84 29.07
N ARG A 479 20.60 -10.85 29.12
CA ARG A 479 19.71 -11.12 30.26
C ARG A 479 20.41 -11.25 31.62
N SER A 480 21.70 -11.59 31.65
CA SER A 480 22.48 -11.73 32.89
C SER A 480 23.06 -10.42 33.42
N MET A 481 22.87 -9.30 32.73
CA MET A 481 23.41 -7.98 33.11
C MET A 481 22.32 -7.11 33.73
N ASN A 482 22.73 -6.19 34.62
CA ASN A 482 21.85 -5.26 35.31
C ASN A 482 22.30 -3.80 35.10
N ASP A 483 22.67 -3.48 33.87
CA ASP A 483 23.07 -2.14 33.44
C ASP A 483 21.93 -1.45 32.66
N THR A 484 22.04 -0.13 32.47
CA THR A 484 21.05 0.64 31.69
C THR A 484 21.22 0.46 30.18
N TYR A 485 22.46 0.27 29.71
CA TYR A 485 22.78 0.18 28.29
C TYR A 485 23.71 -1.01 28.01
N ASN A 486 23.53 -1.61 26.84
CA ASN A 486 24.42 -2.65 26.35
C ASN A 486 25.70 -2.06 25.73
N GLN A 487 26.77 -2.85 25.72
CA GLN A 487 28.05 -2.45 25.15
C GLN A 487 28.65 -3.61 24.32
N PRO A 488 29.50 -3.33 23.32
CA PRO A 488 30.21 -4.37 22.56
C PRO A 488 31.00 -5.36 23.43
N ALA A 489 31.49 -4.92 24.60
CA ALA A 489 32.17 -5.76 25.58
C ALA A 489 31.33 -6.94 26.10
N ASN A 490 30.01 -6.92 25.89
CA ASN A 490 29.09 -7.97 26.32
C ASN A 490 28.93 -9.13 25.32
N ILE A 491 29.56 -9.07 24.13
CA ILE A 491 29.53 -10.17 23.14
C ILE A 491 29.96 -11.53 23.72
N PRO A 492 30.99 -11.65 24.59
CA PRO A 492 31.36 -12.93 25.21
C PRO A 492 30.24 -13.57 26.03
N ILE A 493 29.31 -12.78 26.58
CA ILE A 493 28.14 -13.30 27.31
C ILE A 493 27.18 -13.99 26.34
N VAL A 494 26.91 -13.36 25.19
CA VAL A 494 26.08 -13.93 24.12
C VAL A 494 26.74 -15.19 23.55
N LEU A 495 28.07 -15.16 23.34
CA LEU A 495 28.85 -16.32 22.90
C LEU A 495 28.67 -17.52 23.84
N ARG A 496 28.81 -17.30 25.16
CA ARG A 496 28.67 -18.37 26.16
C ARG A 496 27.26 -18.97 26.16
N TYR A 497 26.24 -18.13 26.04
CA TYR A 497 24.86 -18.59 25.91
C TYR A 497 24.67 -19.45 24.65
N VAL A 498 25.13 -18.99 23.49
CA VAL A 498 25.04 -19.78 22.25
C VAL A 498 25.84 -21.08 22.35
N ALA A 499 27.05 -21.06 22.90
CA ALA A 499 27.88 -22.23 23.11
C ALA A 499 27.16 -23.30 23.95
N SER A 500 26.45 -22.88 25.01
CA SER A 500 25.62 -23.76 25.83
C SER A 500 24.44 -24.37 25.07
N MET A 501 23.81 -23.61 24.16
CA MET A 501 22.69 -24.11 23.35
C MET A 501 23.15 -25.14 22.32
N LEU A 502 24.33 -24.91 21.73
CA LEU A 502 24.96 -25.80 20.75
C LEU A 502 25.70 -27.00 21.38
N GLU A 503 25.86 -27.04 22.70
CA GLU A 503 26.66 -28.04 23.41
C GLU A 503 28.12 -28.09 22.91
N MET A 504 28.69 -26.90 22.63
CA MET A 504 30.06 -26.74 22.13
C MET A 504 30.93 -25.97 23.13
N PRO A 505 32.25 -26.27 23.23
CA PRO A 505 33.17 -25.45 24.02
C PRO A 505 33.23 -24.00 23.52
N GLU A 506 33.19 -23.03 24.44
CA GLU A 506 33.24 -21.59 24.14
C GLU A 506 34.45 -21.24 23.26
N GLN A 507 35.61 -21.86 23.52
CA GLN A 507 36.85 -21.65 22.78
C GLN A 507 36.76 -22.13 21.32
N GLN A 508 35.98 -23.18 21.04
CA GLN A 508 35.77 -23.67 19.68
C GLN A 508 34.82 -22.76 18.90
N LEU A 509 33.79 -22.22 19.58
CA LEU A 509 32.82 -21.33 18.95
C LEU A 509 33.38 -19.92 18.74
N ALA A 510 34.24 -19.41 19.64
CA ALA A 510 34.72 -18.02 19.65
C ALA A 510 35.35 -17.57 18.31
N ALA A 511 36.11 -18.45 17.65
CA ALA A 511 36.80 -18.12 16.40
C ALA A 511 35.85 -18.08 15.18
N LEU A 512 34.70 -18.76 15.25
CA LEU A 512 33.83 -18.98 14.10
C LEU A 512 33.09 -17.71 13.65
N PRO A 513 32.38 -16.95 14.52
CA PRO A 513 31.75 -15.69 14.13
C PRO A 513 32.73 -14.69 13.53
N ASN A 514 33.95 -14.60 14.09
CA ASN A 514 34.96 -13.69 13.58
C ASN A 514 35.44 -14.11 12.18
N ARG A 515 35.73 -15.41 11.98
CA ARG A 515 36.11 -15.94 10.66
C ARG A 515 34.99 -15.73 9.63
N ASN A 516 33.74 -15.96 10.02
CA ASN A 516 32.57 -15.81 9.15
C ASN A 516 32.34 -14.34 8.79
N ALA A 517 32.50 -13.42 9.74
CA ALA A 517 32.43 -11.98 9.51
C ALA A 517 33.54 -11.52 8.57
N LEU A 518 34.79 -11.95 8.78
CA LEU A 518 35.90 -11.64 7.89
C LEU A 518 35.62 -12.13 6.47
N HIS A 519 35.17 -13.38 6.30
CA HIS A 519 34.81 -13.92 4.98
C HIS A 519 33.71 -13.10 4.30
N LEU A 520 32.65 -12.74 5.04
CA LEU A 520 31.55 -11.95 4.51
C LEU A 520 32.03 -10.56 4.07
N PHE A 521 32.76 -9.86 4.94
CA PHE A 521 33.14 -8.47 4.72
C PHE A 521 34.44 -8.28 3.92
N SER A 522 35.24 -9.32 3.68
CA SER A 522 36.40 -9.25 2.77
C SER A 522 36.01 -9.46 1.30
N SER A 523 34.86 -10.11 1.05
CA SER A 523 34.47 -10.57 -0.28
C SER A 523 34.06 -9.47 -1.29
N TYR A 524 34.04 -8.18 -0.92
CA TYR A 524 33.63 -7.09 -1.81
C TYR A 524 34.78 -6.11 -2.15
N PRO A 525 34.80 -5.53 -3.37
CA PRO A 525 35.80 -4.53 -3.77
C PRO A 525 35.76 -3.29 -2.87
N GLY A 526 36.91 -2.87 -2.33
CA GLY A 526 37.01 -1.71 -1.44
C GLY A 526 36.86 -2.03 0.06
N SER A 527 36.79 -3.32 0.43
CA SER A 527 36.85 -3.71 1.84
C SER A 527 38.18 -3.28 2.47
N LYS A 528 38.11 -2.72 3.69
CA LYS A 528 39.29 -2.42 4.52
C LYS A 528 39.89 -3.66 5.19
N LEU A 529 39.29 -4.84 4.97
CA LEU A 529 39.73 -6.12 5.52
C LEU A 529 40.54 -6.96 4.50
N ASN A 530 40.69 -6.47 3.26
CA ASN A 530 41.51 -7.08 2.20
C ASN A 530 42.96 -6.64 2.25
#